data_AF-A0A9X2JLK4-F1
#
_entry.id   AF-A0A9X2JLK4-F1
#
_cell.length_a   1.000
_cell.length_b   1.000
_cell.length_c   1.000
_cell.angle_alpha   90.00
_cell.angle_beta   90.00
_cell.angle_gamma   90.00
#
_symmetry.space_group_name_H-M   'P 1'
#
loop_
_entity.id
_entity.type
_entity.pdbx_description
1 polymer ?
#
loop_
_entity_poly.entity_id
_entity_poly.type
_entity_poly.pdbx_seq_one_letter_code
_entity_poly.pdbx_strand_id
1 'polypeptide(L)'
;MVEVNNKFIKQVLDNVIASDSNSKTYSVPSRRENLEIRIDNNVLDKLISNDRFEKMIKNLLRTKSKATQKEVVNISKRNYRIFL
;
A
#
# COMPACT_ATOMS: atom_id res chain seq x y z
N MET A 1 -7.01 -4.23 -17.79
CA MET A 1 -6.70 -4.77 -16.45
C MET A 1 -5.20 -4.78 -16.31
N VAL A 2 -4.63 -4.07 -15.34
CA VAL A 2 -3.18 -4.09 -15.10
C VAL A 2 -2.83 -5.40 -14.41
N GLU A 3 -1.94 -6.18 -14.99
CA GLU A 3 -1.53 -7.47 -14.45
C GLU A 3 -0.52 -7.25 -13.33
N VAL A 4 -0.92 -7.55 -12.09
CA VAL A 4 -0.06 -7.44 -10.92
C VAL A 4 0.85 -8.66 -10.88
N ASN A 5 2.03 -8.54 -11.50
CA ASN A 5 3.04 -9.61 -11.55
C ASN A 5 3.72 -9.87 -10.20
N ASN A 6 3.46 -9.02 -9.20
CA ASN A 6 4.08 -9.14 -7.89
C ASN A 6 3.17 -9.83 -6.87
N LYS A 7 3.57 -11.03 -6.43
CA LYS A 7 2.83 -11.84 -5.45
C LYS A 7 2.58 -11.12 -4.12
N PHE A 8 3.54 -10.32 -3.65
CA PHE A 8 3.38 -9.56 -2.40
C PHE A 8 2.34 -8.45 -2.56
N ILE A 9 2.44 -7.64 -3.62
CA ILE A 9 1.45 -6.58 -3.89
C ILE A 9 0.06 -7.18 -4.06
N LYS A 10 -0.08 -8.29 -4.79
CA LYS A 10 -1.37 -8.98 -4.93
C LYS A 10 -1.96 -9.35 -3.56
N GLN A 11 -1.14 -9.90 -2.66
CA GLN A 11 -1.58 -10.22 -1.31
C GLN A 11 -2.01 -8.97 -0.51
N VAL A 12 -1.33 -7.83 -0.67
CA VAL A 12 -1.78 -6.56 -0.05
C VAL A 12 -3.12 -6.11 -0.63
N LEU A 13 -3.27 -6.16 -1.95
CA LEU A 13 -4.48 -5.72 -2.65
C LEU A 13 -5.70 -6.60 -2.36
N ASP A 14 -5.49 -7.88 -2.07
CA ASP A 14 -6.53 -8.82 -1.66
C ASP A 14 -7.01 -8.53 -0.21
N ASN A 15 -6.18 -7.88 0.62
CA ASN A 15 -6.50 -7.53 2.01
C ASN A 15 -7.15 -6.14 2.13
N VAL A 16 -8.26 -5.92 1.43
CA VAL A 16 -9.06 -4.69 1.55
C VAL A 16 -9.80 -4.67 2.89
N ILE A 17 -9.58 -3.64 3.69
CA ILE A 17 -10.25 -3.46 4.99
C ILE A 17 -11.30 -2.34 4.98
N ALA A 18 -11.18 -1.40 4.06
CA ALA A 18 -12.19 -0.37 3.82
C ALA A 18 -12.17 0.06 2.36
N SER A 19 -13.33 0.41 1.82
CA SER A 19 -13.47 0.97 0.48
C SER A 19 -14.44 2.13 0.54
N ASP A 20 -13.97 3.28 0.11
CA ASP A 20 -14.76 4.49 -0.11
C ASP A 20 -14.98 4.69 -1.62
N SER A 21 -15.81 5.67 -1.99
CA SER A 21 -16.06 6.03 -3.40
C SER A 21 -14.77 6.44 -4.15
N ASN A 22 -13.83 7.07 -3.45
CA ASN A 22 -12.62 7.63 -4.06
C ASN A 22 -11.33 6.89 -3.70
N SER A 23 -11.32 6.06 -2.67
CA SER A 23 -10.12 5.41 -2.16
C SER A 23 -10.38 4.03 -1.58
N LYS A 24 -9.35 3.19 -1.56
CA LYS A 24 -9.36 1.89 -0.88
C LYS A 24 -8.27 1.84 0.17
N THR A 25 -8.58 1.25 1.30
CA THR A 25 -7.62 0.99 2.37
C THR A 25 -7.30 -0.51 2.42
N TYR A 26 -6.02 -0.80 2.33
CA TYR A 26 -5.45 -2.14 2.33
C TYR A 26 -4.68 -2.36 3.62
N SER A 27 -4.91 -3.49 4.28
CA SER A 27 -4.04 -3.91 5.38
C SER A 27 -2.82 -4.62 4.80
N VAL A 28 -1.64 -4.22 5.26
CA VAL A 28 -0.39 -4.84 4.85
C VAL A 28 -0.12 -6.02 5.80
N PRO A 29 -0.07 -7.27 5.29
CA PRO A 29 0.17 -8.43 6.12
C PRO A 29 1.59 -8.37 6.71
N SER A 30 1.67 -8.14 8.01
CA SER A 30 2.92 -8.14 8.78
C SER A 30 2.70 -8.80 10.13
N ARG A 31 3.71 -9.53 10.62
CA ARG A 31 3.64 -10.22 11.93
C ARG A 31 3.93 -9.30 13.11
N ARG A 32 4.50 -8.12 12.86
CA ARG A 32 5.06 -7.23 13.90
C ARG A 32 4.46 -5.84 13.92
N GLU A 33 3.82 -5.43 12.83
CA GLU A 33 3.40 -4.04 12.61
C GLU A 33 1.99 -4.03 12.03
N ASN A 34 1.20 -3.04 12.42
CA ASN A 34 -0.13 -2.84 11.87
C ASN A 34 -0.10 -1.65 10.90
N LEU A 35 0.26 -1.93 9.65
CA LEU A 35 0.37 -0.95 8.58
C LEU A 35 -0.86 -1.03 7.67
N GLU A 36 -1.52 0.11 7.49
CA GLU A 36 -2.62 0.28 6.56
C GLU A 36 -2.22 1.28 5.48
N ILE A 37 -2.57 0.97 4.23
CA ILE A 37 -2.30 1.85 3.10
C ILE A 37 -3.62 2.25 2.48
N ARG A 38 -3.96 3.54 2.55
CA ARG A 38 -5.09 4.11 1.83
C ARG A 38 -4.60 4.66 0.50
N ILE A 39 -5.22 4.27 -0.60
CA ILE A 39 -4.83 4.65 -1.96
C ILE A 39 -6.06 5.19 -2.70
N ASP A 40 -5.94 6.37 -3.31
CA ASP A 40 -6.97 6.86 -4.24
C ASP A 40 -7.09 5.92 -5.45
N ASN A 41 -8.31 5.59 -5.84
CA ASN A 41 -8.60 4.66 -6.95
C ASN A 41 -7.98 5.14 -8.28
N ASN A 42 -7.82 6.45 -8.44
CA ASN A 42 -7.27 7.09 -9.65
C ASN A 42 -5.75 6.95 -9.83
N VAL A 43 -5.00 6.55 -8.79
CA VAL A 43 -3.55 6.35 -8.84
C VAL A 43 -3.14 4.90 -8.61
N LEU A 44 -4.07 4.05 -8.16
CA LEU A 44 -3.82 2.63 -7.88
C LEU A 44 -3.13 1.92 -9.05
N ASP A 45 -3.69 2.03 -10.26
CA ASP A 45 -3.16 1.38 -11.46
C ASP A 45 -1.71 1.80 -11.77
N LYS A 46 -1.37 3.07 -11.49
CA LYS A 46 -0.01 3.59 -11.70
C LYS A 46 0.96 3.04 -10.67
N LEU A 47 0.53 2.89 -9.42
CA LEU A 47 1.37 2.37 -8.34
C LEU A 47 1.65 0.89 -8.51
N ILE A 48 0.64 0.09 -8.88
CA ILE A 48 0.81 -1.37 -9.04
C ILE A 48 1.66 -1.72 -10.26
N SER A 49 1.71 -0.83 -11.27
CA SER A 49 2.59 -0.98 -12.43
C SER A 49 4.07 -0.68 -12.13
N ASN A 50 4.40 -0.22 -10.91
CA ASN A 50 5.73 0.26 -10.58
C ASN A 50 6.34 -0.51 -9.38
N ASP A 51 7.53 -1.08 -9.59
CA ASP A 51 8.28 -1.84 -8.58
C ASP A 51 8.68 -0.99 -7.35
N ARG A 52 8.73 0.35 -7.46
CA ARG A 52 9.03 1.23 -6.33
C ARG A 52 7.96 1.17 -5.26
N PHE A 53 6.70 0.94 -5.63
CA PHE A 53 5.62 0.83 -4.66
C PHE A 53 5.84 -0.34 -3.71
N GLU A 54 6.21 -1.51 -4.24
CA GLU A 54 6.56 -2.68 -3.43
C GLU A 54 7.76 -2.42 -2.51
N LYS A 55 8.83 -1.84 -3.06
CA LYS A 55 10.04 -1.51 -2.30
C LYS A 55 9.72 -0.55 -1.15
N MET A 56 8.84 0.43 -1.38
CA MET A 56 8.39 1.35 -0.35
C MET A 56 7.67 0.60 0.78
N ILE A 57 6.67 -0.23 0.47
CA ILE A 57 5.94 -0.98 1.50
C ILE A 57 6.92 -1.83 2.33
N LYS A 58 7.82 -2.54 1.66
CA LYS A 58 8.85 -3.35 2.34
C LYS A 58 9.77 -2.49 3.21
N ASN A 59 10.14 -1.29 2.77
CA ASN A 59 10.97 -0.39 3.56
C ASN A 59 10.23 0.15 4.78
N LEU A 60 8.94 0.49 4.66
CA LEU A 60 8.12 0.89 5.80
C LEU A 60 8.08 -0.23 6.85
N LEU A 61 7.83 -1.47 6.40
CA LEU A 61 7.83 -2.67 7.25
C LEU A 61 9.19 -3.01 7.88
N ARG A 62 10.31 -2.54 7.32
CA ARG A 62 11.65 -2.76 7.89
C ARG A 62 12.04 -1.67 8.88
N THR A 63 11.59 -0.43 8.64
CA THR A 63 12.01 0.73 9.41
C THR A 63 11.29 0.80 10.76
N LYS A 64 10.12 0.18 10.90
CA LYS A 64 9.23 0.31 12.07
C LYS A 64 9.28 -0.89 13.03
N SER A 65 10.46 -1.49 13.18
CA SER A 65 10.79 -2.66 14.02
C SER A 65 10.29 -2.66 15.49
N LYS A 66 9.80 -1.54 16.04
CA LYS A 66 9.50 -1.40 17.48
C LYS A 66 8.22 -0.65 17.86
N ALA A 67 7.44 -0.14 16.92
CA ALA A 67 6.23 0.64 17.26
C ALA A 67 4.98 -0.22 17.06
N THR A 68 4.40 -0.72 18.15
CA THR A 68 3.10 -1.43 18.19
C THR A 68 1.91 -0.51 17.88
N GLN A 69 2.13 0.58 17.14
CA GLN A 69 1.12 1.56 16.82
C GLN A 69 0.62 1.35 15.39
N LYS A 70 -0.69 1.48 15.21
CA LYS A 70 -1.33 1.44 13.90
C LYS A 70 -0.88 2.65 13.08
N GLU A 71 -0.27 2.39 11.93
CA GLU A 71 0.19 3.42 11.00
C GLU A 71 -0.66 3.39 9.73
N VAL A 72 -1.12 4.56 9.29
CA VAL A 72 -1.93 4.70 8.08
C VAL A 72 -1.18 5.58 7.08
N VAL A 73 -0.77 5.00 5.96
CA VAL A 73 -0.13 5.74 4.86
C VAL A 73 -1.20 6.13 3.85
N ASN A 74 -1.40 7.43 3.66
CA ASN A 74 -2.35 7.96 2.69
C ASN A 74 -1.64 8.33 1.39
N ILE A 75 -2.02 7.65 0.31
CA ILE A 75 -1.53 7.86 -1.04
C ILE A 75 -2.64 8.45 -1.90
N SER A 76 -2.43 9.67 -2.34
CA SER A 76 -3.36 10.45 -3.14
C SER A 76 -2.73 10.92 -4.45
N LYS A 77 -3.55 11.47 -5.34
CA LYS A 77 -3.07 12.12 -6.57
C LYS A 77 -2.02 13.22 -6.33
N ARG A 78 -1.92 13.78 -5.12
CA ARG A 78 -0.94 14.82 -4.78
C ARG A 78 0.45 14.27 -4.45
N ASN A 79 0.52 13.09 -3.83
CA ASN A 79 1.79 12.54 -3.31
C ASN A 79 2.21 11.21 -3.96
N TYR A 80 1.37 10.60 -4.81
CA TYR A 80 1.65 9.29 -5.41
C TYR A 80 2.99 9.21 -6.16
N ARG A 81 3.47 10.35 -6.68
CA ARG A 81 4.77 10.46 -7.38
C ARG A 81 5.98 10.13 -6.51
N ILE A 82 5.87 10.22 -5.18
CA ILE A 82 6.92 9.78 -4.25
C ILE A 82 7.10 8.26 -4.30
N PHE A 83 6.06 7.55 -4.75
CA PHE A 83 5.97 6.09 -4.74
C PHE A 83 6.07 5.48 -6.16
N LEU A 84 6.35 6.30 -7.17
CA LEU A 84 6.73 5.90 -8.53
C LEU A 84 8.23 6.03 -8.72
#